data_AF-A0A8D8R8I8-F1
#
_entry.id   AF-A0A8D8R8I8-F1
#
_cell.length_a   1.000
_cell.length_b   1.000
_cell.length_c   1.000
_cell.angle_alpha   90.00
_cell.angle_beta   90.00
_cell.angle_gamma   90.00
#
_symmetry.space_group_name_H-M   'P 1'
#
loop_
_entity.id
_entity.type
_entity.pdbx_description
1 polymer ?
#
loop_
_entity_poly.entity_id
_entity_poly.type
_entity_poly.pdbx_seq_one_letter_code
_entity_poly.pdbx_strand_id
1 'polypeptide(L)'
;MSRNLKAFGSLQCLLRSTNKRYLPSVTWGFHKQATSYYSTQDGKSNSSDGSFKKYGFGLLAAFGALFAAYQFNVIPGLGKDDGTPSDGGKKRFKRPSKVFKYPKDSSSIPDKVPYLLIGGGTASFSAFRAIKSADPTAKVLVIGNEPFNPYMRPPLSKEMFYNEDRDLAKNLRFKQWNTSERSLFYEPDDFYTPLESLFPPTTPDQQEKEKESAKASSSDGKANVATTPGANYGGVTVVRGWQVTQLDTSKKVAILEDGKAIHFDKCLLATGRRRKICPFSSRILRQKH
;
A
#
# COMPACT_ATOMS: atom_id res chain seq x y z
N MET A 1 -17.68 -45.33 -58.06
CA MET A 1 -18.86 -46.19 -57.90
C MET A 1 -19.32 -46.17 -56.44
N SER A 2 -20.60 -45.83 -56.21
CA SER A 2 -21.47 -46.09 -55.04
C SER A 2 -20.93 -45.84 -53.61
N ARG A 3 -21.29 -44.75 -52.90
CA ARG A 3 -22.58 -44.41 -52.20
C ARG A 3 -22.76 -45.16 -50.85
N ASN A 4 -22.85 -44.42 -49.72
CA ASN A 4 -24.08 -44.11 -48.93
C ASN A 4 -24.41 -45.17 -47.85
N LEU A 5 -25.05 -44.94 -46.69
CA LEU A 5 -25.55 -43.80 -45.88
C LEU A 5 -26.32 -44.44 -44.68
N LYS A 6 -26.67 -43.63 -43.66
CA LYS A 6 -27.70 -43.84 -42.57
C LYS A 6 -27.20 -44.48 -41.27
N ALA A 7 -27.59 -44.07 -40.05
CA ALA A 7 -28.64 -43.16 -39.55
C ALA A 7 -28.17 -42.59 -38.18
N PHE A 8 -28.37 -41.32 -37.80
CA PHE A 8 -29.59 -40.59 -37.40
C PHE A 8 -30.24 -41.03 -36.07
N GLY A 9 -30.39 -40.05 -35.16
CA GLY A 9 -31.18 -40.10 -33.91
C GLY A 9 -30.49 -39.29 -32.80
N SER A 10 -30.50 -37.94 -32.81
CA SER A 10 -31.63 -37.04 -32.53
C SER A 10 -32.45 -37.44 -31.30
N LEU A 11 -32.17 -36.76 -30.18
CA LEU A 11 -33.15 -36.54 -29.12
C LEU A 11 -32.94 -35.12 -28.58
N GLN A 12 -33.43 -34.18 -29.38
CA GLN A 12 -33.81 -32.85 -28.94
C GLN A 12 -35.25 -32.97 -28.42
N CYS A 13 -35.44 -32.73 -27.11
CA CYS A 13 -36.76 -32.53 -26.50
C CYS A 13 -36.75 -31.10 -25.90
N LEU A 14 -37.13 -30.10 -26.70
CA LEU A 14 -38.36 -29.31 -26.55
C LEU A 14 -38.68 -28.92 -25.09
N LEU A 15 -38.39 -27.68 -24.66
CA LEU A 15 -39.28 -26.50 -24.77
C LEU A 15 -40.71 -26.74 -24.27
N ARG A 16 -41.00 -26.33 -23.03
CA ARG A 16 -42.07 -25.38 -22.64
C ARG A 16 -42.15 -25.30 -21.12
N SER A 17 -42.01 -24.11 -20.54
CA SER A 17 -43.06 -23.55 -19.68
C SER A 17 -42.69 -22.15 -19.26
N THR A 18 -43.49 -21.22 -19.74
CA THR A 18 -43.62 -19.85 -19.28
C THR A 18 -44.10 -19.83 -17.83
N ASN A 19 -43.43 -19.09 -16.94
CA ASN A 19 -44.20 -18.28 -15.99
C ASN A 19 -43.50 -17.02 -15.50
N LYS A 20 -44.31 -15.98 -15.48
CA LYS A 20 -44.08 -14.58 -15.10
C LYS A 20 -44.21 -14.42 -13.58
N ARG A 21 -43.61 -13.33 -13.07
CA ARG A 21 -43.90 -12.61 -11.79
C ARG A 21 -43.32 -13.27 -10.52
N TYR A 22 -42.80 -12.60 -9.48
CA TYR A 22 -42.83 -11.20 -9.01
C TYR A 22 -41.49 -10.88 -8.32
N LEU A 23 -40.97 -9.66 -8.50
CA LEU A 23 -39.98 -9.03 -7.63
C LEU A 23 -40.70 -8.45 -6.40
N PRO A 24 -40.21 -8.62 -5.16
CA PRO A 24 -40.55 -7.71 -4.08
C PRO A 24 -39.52 -6.57 -4.05
N SER A 25 -39.99 -5.38 -4.43
CA SER A 25 -39.40 -4.09 -4.07
C SER A 25 -39.46 -3.93 -2.55
N VAL A 26 -38.35 -4.16 -1.85
CA VAL A 26 -38.24 -3.79 -0.44
C VAL A 26 -37.70 -2.37 -0.36
N THR A 27 -38.64 -1.46 -0.21
CA THR A 27 -38.44 -0.07 0.21
C THR A 27 -37.70 -0.05 1.54
N TRP A 28 -36.44 0.37 1.56
CA TRP A 28 -35.78 0.74 2.81
C TRP A 28 -36.21 2.17 3.17
N GLY A 29 -37.25 2.23 3.99
CA GLY A 29 -37.72 3.44 4.64
C GLY A 29 -36.70 3.92 5.68
N PHE A 30 -36.48 5.23 5.66
CA PHE A 30 -35.89 5.98 6.77
C PHE A 30 -36.72 5.74 8.04
N HIS A 31 -36.18 4.98 8.98
CA HIS A 31 -36.74 4.90 10.33
C HIS A 31 -35.92 5.79 11.26
N LYS A 32 -36.44 7.01 11.48
CA LYS A 32 -36.05 7.83 12.63
C LYS A 32 -36.52 7.12 13.89
N GLN A 33 -35.60 6.80 14.79
CA GLN A 33 -35.93 6.59 16.20
C GLN A 33 -35.09 7.56 17.04
N ALA A 34 -35.78 8.58 17.54
CA ALA A 34 -35.38 9.41 18.65
C ALA A 34 -36.27 9.02 19.83
N THR A 35 -35.67 8.48 20.90
CA THR A 35 -36.22 8.29 22.25
C THR A 35 -34.99 8.13 23.16
N SER A 36 -34.53 9.13 23.90
CA SER A 36 -35.02 9.66 25.19
C SER A 36 -34.80 8.75 26.41
N TYR A 37 -34.27 9.36 27.48
CA TYR A 37 -34.27 8.99 28.92
C TYR A 37 -33.15 8.13 29.53
N TYR A 38 -32.27 8.79 30.33
CA TYR A 38 -31.92 8.62 31.76
C TYR A 38 -30.64 9.45 31.99
N SER A 39 -30.35 10.17 33.08
CA SER A 39 -31.05 10.51 34.32
C SER A 39 -30.18 11.56 35.04
N THR A 40 -30.84 12.55 35.62
CA THR A 40 -30.30 13.46 36.63
C THR A 40 -29.79 12.67 37.83
N GLN A 41 -28.54 12.91 38.25
CA GLN A 41 -28.10 12.62 39.61
C GLN A 41 -28.09 13.92 40.40
N ASP A 42 -29.16 14.11 41.18
CA ASP A 42 -29.18 14.99 42.32
C ASP A 42 -28.62 14.22 43.53
N GLY A 43 -27.62 14.81 44.19
CA GLY A 43 -26.89 14.15 45.26
C GLY A 43 -26.22 15.12 46.22
N LYS A 44 -27.05 15.73 47.07
CA LYS A 44 -26.80 16.11 48.47
C LYS A 44 -25.63 17.04 48.83
N SER A 45 -26.05 18.22 49.27
CA SER A 45 -25.63 18.95 50.48
C SER A 45 -24.56 18.29 51.37
N ASN A 46 -23.50 19.03 51.64
CA ASN A 46 -22.92 19.09 52.97
C ASN A 46 -22.60 20.55 53.31
N SER A 47 -23.28 21.04 54.33
CA SER A 47 -22.95 22.25 55.05
C SER A 47 -21.58 22.09 55.72
N SER A 48 -20.68 23.03 55.48
CA SER A 48 -19.60 23.33 56.42
C SER A 48 -19.48 24.85 56.51
N ASP A 49 -19.85 25.30 57.70
CA ASP A 49 -19.84 26.65 58.21
C ASP A 49 -18.43 27.27 58.27
N GLY A 50 -18.38 28.60 58.34
CA GLY A 50 -17.28 29.28 59.03
C GLY A 50 -16.22 30.02 58.20
N SER A 51 -16.41 31.34 58.11
CA SER A 51 -15.34 32.35 58.28
C SER A 51 -14.17 32.40 57.27
N PHE A 52 -14.41 32.94 56.08
CA PHE A 52 -13.31 33.48 55.24
C PHE A 52 -13.68 34.76 54.47
N LYS A 53 -14.50 35.62 55.06
CA LYS A 53 -14.74 36.99 54.55
C LYS A 53 -14.09 37.98 55.50
N LYS A 54 -12.84 38.37 55.21
CA LYS A 54 -12.24 39.67 55.58
C LYS A 54 -10.86 39.98 54.98
N TYR A 55 -10.20 39.06 54.26
CA TYR A 55 -8.90 39.34 53.60
C TYR A 55 -8.81 39.02 52.09
N GLY A 56 -9.92 38.58 51.46
CA GLY A 56 -9.90 38.16 50.04
C GLY A 56 -9.81 39.29 48.99
N PHE A 57 -10.13 40.53 49.36
CA PHE A 57 -10.12 41.65 48.39
C PHE A 57 -8.77 42.37 48.29
N GLY A 58 -7.88 42.23 49.28
CA GLY A 58 -6.55 42.87 49.25
C GLY A 58 -5.54 42.13 48.37
N LEU A 59 -5.59 40.80 48.36
CA LEU A 59 -4.62 39.98 47.63
C LEU A 59 -4.83 40.06 46.10
N LEU A 60 -6.09 40.10 45.65
CA LEU A 60 -6.42 40.17 44.22
C LEU A 60 -6.00 41.51 43.57
N ALA A 61 -6.04 42.61 44.33
CA ALA A 61 -5.62 43.93 43.88
C ALA A 61 -4.09 44.03 43.70
N ALA A 62 -3.31 43.38 44.56
CA ALA A 62 -1.85 43.34 44.46
C ALA A 62 -1.37 42.52 43.25
N PHE A 63 -2.02 41.38 42.95
CA PHE A 63 -1.73 40.59 41.74
C PHE A 63 -2.20 41.29 40.45
N GLY A 64 -3.32 42.01 40.49
CA GLY A 64 -3.80 42.82 39.36
C GLY A 64 -2.85 43.96 38.99
N ALA A 65 -2.29 44.67 39.99
CA ALA A 65 -1.30 45.72 39.78
C ALA A 65 0.04 45.18 39.24
N LEU A 66 0.46 43.98 39.68
CA LEU A 66 1.66 43.32 39.17
C LEU A 66 1.49 42.83 37.72
N PHE A 67 0.30 42.32 37.37
CA PHE A 67 -0.05 41.89 36.01
C PHE A 67 -0.21 43.09 35.05
N ALA A 68 -0.77 44.19 35.53
CA ALA A 68 -0.82 45.45 34.78
C ALA A 68 0.59 46.02 34.57
N ALA A 69 1.46 46.02 35.59
CA ALA A 69 2.86 46.43 35.43
C ALA A 69 3.67 45.49 34.53
N TYR A 70 3.32 44.19 34.46
CA TYR A 70 3.93 43.25 33.50
C TYR A 70 3.46 43.52 32.05
N GLN A 71 2.17 43.82 31.85
CA GLN A 71 1.66 44.22 30.54
C GLN A 71 2.06 45.65 30.14
N PHE A 72 2.49 46.48 31.10
CA PHE A 72 2.70 47.92 30.94
C PHE A 72 4.08 48.41 31.45
N ASN A 73 5.10 47.56 31.50
CA ASN A 73 6.50 48.01 31.52
C ASN A 73 6.90 48.24 30.05
N VAL A 74 6.81 49.46 29.56
CA VAL A 74 7.96 50.38 29.47
C VAL A 74 9.25 49.62 29.17
N ILE A 75 9.29 49.05 27.97
CA ILE A 75 10.52 48.96 27.20
C ILE A 75 10.52 50.18 26.27
N PRO A 76 11.45 51.14 26.41
CA PRO A 76 11.66 52.17 25.40
C PRO A 76 12.37 51.50 24.23
N GLY A 77 11.68 51.33 23.10
CA GLY A 77 12.33 50.70 21.94
C GLY A 77 11.45 50.23 20.79
N LEU A 78 10.16 50.53 20.77
CA LEU A 78 9.33 50.27 19.58
C LEU A 78 9.41 51.45 18.62
N GLY A 79 10.56 51.47 17.93
CA GLY A 79 10.66 52.13 16.63
C GLY A 79 9.60 51.56 15.71
N LYS A 80 8.97 52.45 14.97
CA LYS A 80 7.96 52.21 13.97
C LYS A 80 8.61 51.50 12.77
N ASP A 81 8.53 50.18 12.73
CA ASP A 81 8.84 49.36 11.58
C ASP A 81 7.55 49.12 10.79
N ASP A 82 7.38 49.92 9.73
CA ASP A 82 6.49 49.67 8.61
C ASP A 82 6.98 48.45 7.82
N GLY A 83 6.80 47.28 8.44
CA GLY A 83 6.93 45.99 7.80
C GLY A 83 5.88 45.83 6.72
N THR A 84 6.20 46.31 5.51
CA THR A 84 5.68 45.72 4.28
C THR A 84 5.70 44.20 4.44
N PRO A 85 4.61 43.46 4.12
CA PRO A 85 4.67 42.01 4.14
C PRO A 85 5.59 41.62 3.00
N SER A 86 6.88 41.48 3.31
CA SER A 86 7.85 40.84 2.44
C SER A 86 7.22 39.52 2.05
N ASP A 87 6.96 39.38 0.76
CA ASP A 87 6.48 38.18 0.11
C ASP A 87 7.42 37.05 0.50
N GLY A 88 7.07 36.37 1.59
CA GLY A 88 7.80 35.27 2.15
C GLY A 88 7.76 34.19 1.10
N GLY A 89 8.79 34.19 0.24
CA GLY A 89 8.91 33.33 -0.91
C GLY A 89 8.54 31.93 -0.49
N LYS A 90 7.32 31.50 -0.87
CA LYS A 90 6.78 30.21 -0.50
C LYS A 90 7.79 29.20 -0.99
N LYS A 91 8.59 28.62 -0.08
CA LYS A 91 9.51 27.54 -0.41
C LYS A 91 8.65 26.48 -1.07
N ARG A 92 8.70 26.40 -2.40
CA ARG A 92 7.95 25.41 -3.17
C ARG A 92 8.29 24.09 -2.54
N PHE A 93 7.30 23.39 -2.01
CA PHE A 93 7.46 22.05 -1.45
C PHE A 93 8.09 21.19 -2.56
N LYS A 94 9.41 21.04 -2.53
CA LYS A 94 10.13 20.18 -3.46
C LYS A 94 9.72 18.77 -3.04
N ARG A 95 8.89 18.13 -3.87
CA ARG A 95 8.55 16.72 -3.66
C ARG A 95 9.85 15.96 -3.46
N PRO A 96 10.01 15.19 -2.38
CA PRO A 96 11.23 14.40 -2.19
C PRO A 96 11.39 13.49 -3.41
N SER A 97 12.43 13.73 -4.19
CA SER A 97 12.65 13.09 -5.49
C SER A 97 13.39 11.76 -5.39
N LYS A 98 13.73 11.31 -4.17
CA LYS A 98 14.50 10.09 -3.98
C LYS A 98 13.56 8.89 -4.06
N VAL A 99 13.43 8.33 -5.26
CA VAL A 99 12.73 7.06 -5.49
C VAL A 99 13.49 5.97 -4.74
N PHE A 100 12.85 5.35 -3.76
CA PHE A 100 13.42 4.21 -3.05
C PHE A 100 13.47 3.01 -4.01
N LYS A 101 14.69 2.55 -4.31
CA LYS A 101 14.94 1.38 -5.15
C LYS A 101 15.34 0.20 -4.29
N TYR A 102 14.76 -0.96 -4.57
CA TYR A 102 15.15 -2.24 -3.98
C TYR A 102 15.21 -3.30 -5.08
N PRO A 103 16.35 -3.98 -5.28
CA PRO A 103 17.66 -3.69 -4.68
C PRO A 103 18.22 -2.33 -5.15
N LYS A 104 19.29 -1.83 -4.51
CA LYS A 104 19.90 -0.54 -4.85
C LYS A 104 20.59 -0.57 -6.21
N ASP A 105 21.30 -1.66 -6.49
CA ASP A 105 22.13 -1.83 -7.69
C ASP A 105 21.49 -2.84 -8.64
N SER A 106 21.53 -2.55 -9.93
CA SER A 106 21.01 -3.44 -10.99
C SER A 106 21.79 -4.75 -11.09
N SER A 107 23.07 -4.78 -10.68
CA SER A 107 23.92 -5.99 -10.69
C SER A 107 23.33 -7.14 -9.88
N SER A 108 22.64 -6.83 -8.78
CA SER A 108 22.04 -7.85 -7.92
C SER A 108 20.85 -8.57 -8.56
N ILE A 109 20.13 -7.94 -9.51
CA ILE A 109 19.00 -8.54 -10.22
C ILE A 109 19.50 -9.71 -11.09
N PRO A 110 18.83 -10.88 -11.13
CA PRO A 110 19.29 -12.00 -11.94
C PRO A 110 19.21 -11.73 -13.45
N ASP A 111 20.14 -12.31 -14.21
CA ASP A 111 20.16 -12.17 -15.68
C ASP A 111 19.13 -13.08 -16.38
N LYS A 112 18.70 -14.16 -15.72
CA LYS A 112 17.68 -15.08 -16.25
C LYS A 112 16.66 -15.45 -15.18
N VAL A 113 15.37 -15.41 -15.54
CA VAL A 113 14.24 -15.80 -14.68
C VAL A 113 13.22 -16.66 -15.42
N PRO A 114 12.54 -17.62 -14.76
CA PRO A 114 11.53 -18.42 -15.46
C PRO A 114 10.22 -17.65 -15.66
N TYR A 115 9.76 -16.94 -14.63
CA TYR A 115 8.54 -16.14 -14.68
C TYR A 115 8.83 -14.67 -14.38
N LEU A 116 8.63 -13.80 -15.39
CA LEU A 116 8.78 -12.35 -15.27
C LEU A 116 7.41 -11.64 -15.27
N LEU A 117 7.16 -10.84 -14.26
CA LEU A 117 5.96 -10.00 -14.13
C LEU A 117 6.36 -8.54 -14.19
N ILE A 118 5.91 -7.83 -15.24
CA ILE A 118 6.21 -6.40 -15.41
C ILE A 118 5.05 -5.58 -14.85
N GLY A 119 5.28 -4.96 -13.70
CA GLY A 119 4.30 -4.20 -12.91
C GLY A 119 4.07 -4.84 -11.55
N GLY A 120 3.90 -4.04 -10.50
CA GLY A 120 3.65 -4.49 -9.12
C GLY A 120 2.22 -4.24 -8.64
N GLY A 121 1.23 -4.42 -9.52
CA GLY A 121 -0.17 -4.09 -9.25
C GLY A 121 -1.06 -5.28 -8.90
N THR A 122 -2.37 -5.04 -8.87
CA THR A 122 -3.40 -6.04 -8.58
C THR A 122 -3.38 -7.23 -9.57
N ALA A 123 -3.12 -6.94 -10.85
CA ALA A 123 -3.02 -7.96 -11.91
C ALA A 123 -1.82 -8.89 -11.68
N SER A 124 -0.66 -8.33 -11.32
CA SER A 124 0.53 -9.11 -11.01
C SER A 124 0.34 -9.95 -9.75
N PHE A 125 -0.33 -9.40 -8.75
CA PHE A 125 -0.69 -10.11 -7.52
C PHE A 125 -1.52 -11.36 -7.81
N SER A 126 -2.60 -11.23 -8.57
CA SER A 126 -3.40 -12.38 -8.98
C SER A 126 -2.61 -13.38 -9.81
N ALA A 127 -1.72 -12.90 -10.68
CA ALA A 127 -0.96 -13.75 -11.58
C ALA A 127 0.07 -14.61 -10.84
N PHE A 128 0.90 -14.03 -9.97
CA PHE A 128 1.86 -14.84 -9.22
C PHE A 128 1.16 -15.78 -8.24
N ARG A 129 0.00 -15.39 -7.68
CA ARG A 129 -0.77 -16.29 -6.81
C ARG A 129 -1.30 -17.49 -7.58
N ALA A 130 -1.78 -17.27 -8.81
CA ALA A 130 -2.19 -18.33 -9.71
C ALA A 130 -1.02 -19.23 -10.12
N ILE A 131 0.12 -18.64 -10.49
CA ILE A 131 1.35 -19.36 -10.83
C ILE A 131 1.79 -20.22 -9.65
N LYS A 132 1.84 -19.67 -8.43
CA LYS A 132 2.23 -20.42 -7.22
C LYS A 132 1.23 -21.51 -6.84
N SER A 133 -0.06 -21.32 -7.13
CA SER A 133 -1.07 -22.37 -6.90
C SER A 133 -0.98 -23.52 -7.90
N ALA A 134 -0.53 -23.25 -9.13
CA ALA A 134 -0.30 -24.28 -10.14
C ALA A 134 1.06 -24.97 -9.93
N ASP A 135 2.10 -24.17 -9.70
CA ASP A 135 3.50 -24.58 -9.56
C ASP A 135 4.07 -24.06 -8.21
N PRO A 136 4.07 -24.89 -7.14
CA PRO A 136 4.57 -24.47 -5.82
C PRO A 136 6.06 -24.09 -5.82
N THR A 137 6.85 -24.68 -6.72
CA THR A 137 8.31 -24.45 -6.87
C THR A 137 8.65 -23.31 -7.83
N ALA A 138 7.65 -22.62 -8.41
CA ALA A 138 7.90 -21.51 -9.33
C ALA A 138 8.68 -20.36 -8.66
N LYS A 139 9.72 -19.89 -9.37
CA LYS A 139 10.49 -18.69 -9.02
C LYS A 139 9.96 -17.52 -9.83
N VAL A 140 9.32 -16.57 -9.16
CA VAL A 140 8.62 -15.48 -9.83
C VAL A 140 9.30 -14.15 -9.50
N LEU A 141 9.72 -13.42 -10.53
CA LEU A 141 10.28 -12.08 -10.40
C LEU A 141 9.23 -11.03 -10.82
N VAL A 142 8.85 -10.16 -9.88
CA VAL A 142 8.00 -9.01 -10.13
C VAL A 142 8.86 -7.76 -10.20
N ILE A 143 8.80 -7.00 -11.29
CA ILE A 143 9.51 -5.73 -11.45
C ILE A 143 8.50 -4.59 -11.49
N GLY A 144 8.57 -3.67 -10.53
CA GLY A 144 7.67 -2.53 -10.42
C GLY A 144 8.41 -1.21 -10.25
N ASN A 145 7.93 -0.18 -10.96
CA ASN A 145 8.44 1.19 -10.82
C ASN A 145 8.02 1.85 -9.48
N GLU A 146 7.08 1.27 -8.75
CA GLU A 146 6.65 1.80 -7.46
C GLU A 146 7.61 1.35 -6.35
N PRO A 147 7.89 2.19 -5.34
CA PRO A 147 8.82 1.86 -4.25
C PRO A 147 8.21 0.93 -3.18
N PHE A 148 6.98 0.47 -3.39
CA PHE A 148 6.18 -0.27 -2.43
C PHE A 148 5.88 -1.69 -2.92
N ASN A 149 5.58 -2.60 -2.00
CA ASN A 149 5.09 -3.95 -2.33
C ASN A 149 3.68 -3.87 -2.96
N PRO A 150 3.22 -4.89 -3.71
CA PRO A 150 1.90 -4.91 -4.30
C PRO A 150 0.79 -4.59 -3.28
N TYR A 151 -0.02 -3.57 -3.58
CA TYR A 151 -1.07 -3.08 -2.70
C TYR A 151 -2.37 -2.80 -3.45
N MET A 152 -3.47 -2.70 -2.70
CA MET A 152 -4.79 -2.41 -3.26
C MET A 152 -5.03 -0.90 -3.37
N ARG A 153 -5.44 -0.44 -4.55
CA ARG A 153 -5.74 0.99 -4.78
C ARG A 153 -7.09 1.50 -4.24
N PRO A 154 -8.20 0.72 -4.22
CA PRO A 154 -9.51 1.24 -3.83
C PRO A 154 -9.60 1.94 -2.47
N PRO A 155 -8.90 1.48 -1.41
CA PRO A 155 -8.94 2.14 -0.11
C PRO A 155 -8.27 3.51 -0.07
N LEU A 156 -7.36 3.79 -1.02
CA LEU A 156 -6.65 5.07 -1.10
C LEU A 156 -7.57 6.27 -1.34
N SER A 157 -8.73 6.05 -1.94
CA SER A 157 -9.71 7.12 -2.22
C SER A 157 -11.01 6.96 -1.42
N LYS A 158 -11.07 6.00 -0.50
CA LYS A 158 -12.26 5.67 0.29
C LYS A 158 -11.89 5.63 1.77
N GLU A 159 -11.71 4.45 2.35
CA GLU A 159 -11.53 4.24 3.78
C GLU A 159 -10.38 5.07 4.34
N MET A 160 -9.25 5.17 3.63
CA MET A 160 -8.11 5.98 4.09
C MET A 160 -8.38 7.50 4.12
N PHE A 161 -9.39 7.97 3.40
CA PHE A 161 -9.75 9.40 3.37
C PHE A 161 -10.70 9.78 4.50
N TYR A 162 -11.50 8.84 5.00
CA TYR A 162 -12.49 9.07 6.07
C TYR A 162 -11.96 8.75 7.47
N ASN A 163 -10.88 7.96 7.57
CA ASN A 163 -10.30 7.62 8.86
C ASN A 163 -9.58 8.82 9.48
N GLU A 164 -9.99 9.20 10.69
CA GLU A 164 -9.38 10.30 11.46
C GLU A 164 -8.02 9.91 12.06
N ASP A 165 -7.78 8.60 12.26
CA ASP A 165 -6.57 8.04 12.84
C ASP A 165 -5.36 8.22 11.92
N ARG A 166 -4.66 9.33 12.11
CA ARG A 166 -3.48 9.69 11.30
C ARG A 166 -2.34 8.67 11.41
N ASP A 167 -2.19 8.01 12.54
CA ASP A 167 -1.12 7.04 12.76
C ASP A 167 -1.35 5.73 11.98
N LEU A 168 -2.61 5.31 11.82
CA LEU A 168 -2.95 4.21 10.92
C LEU A 168 -2.63 4.57 9.47
N ALA A 169 -2.99 5.79 9.05
CA ALA A 169 -2.70 6.26 7.70
C ALA A 169 -1.20 6.34 7.40
N LYS A 170 -0.35 6.72 8.38
CA LYS A 170 1.11 6.69 8.25
C LYS A 170 1.64 5.29 7.99
N ASN A 171 1.07 4.29 8.68
CA ASN A 171 1.44 2.88 8.53
C ASN A 171 0.75 2.20 7.34
N LEU A 172 0.04 2.93 6.48
CA LEU A 172 -0.74 2.40 5.35
C LEU A 172 -1.73 1.29 5.80
N ARG A 173 -2.31 1.44 6.98
CA ARG A 173 -3.38 0.59 7.50
C ARG A 173 -4.67 1.42 7.55
N PHE A 174 -5.81 0.76 7.43
CA PHE A 174 -7.11 1.43 7.47
C PHE A 174 -8.15 0.57 8.19
N LYS A 175 -9.10 1.24 8.83
CA LYS A 175 -10.32 0.63 9.34
C LYS A 175 -11.32 0.51 8.19
N GLN A 176 -11.86 -0.69 8.03
CA GLN A 176 -12.99 -0.95 7.15
C GLN A 176 -14.29 -0.43 7.81
N TRP A 177 -15.38 -0.37 7.03
CA TRP A 177 -16.71 0.01 7.53
C TRP A 177 -17.25 -0.91 8.63
N ASN A 178 -16.77 -2.15 8.69
CA ASN A 178 -17.05 -3.11 9.76
C ASN A 178 -16.11 -2.93 10.97
N THR A 179 -15.40 -1.80 11.07
CA THR A 179 -14.43 -1.46 12.13
C THR A 179 -13.17 -2.35 12.18
N SER A 180 -13.08 -3.40 11.35
CA SER A 180 -11.88 -4.24 11.28
C SER A 180 -10.71 -3.53 10.60
N GLU A 181 -9.51 -3.69 11.13
CA GLU A 181 -8.29 -3.10 10.56
C GLU A 181 -7.71 -3.99 9.46
N ARG A 182 -7.23 -3.35 8.39
CA ARG A 182 -6.58 -4.04 7.28
C ARG A 182 -5.35 -3.28 6.80
N SER A 183 -4.34 -4.02 6.37
CA SER A 183 -3.20 -3.46 5.63
C SER A 183 -3.61 -3.08 4.21
N LEU A 184 -3.03 -2.01 3.67
CA LEU A 184 -3.15 -1.66 2.26
C LEU A 184 -2.46 -2.69 1.35
N PHE A 185 -1.39 -3.32 1.84
CA PHE A 185 -0.66 -4.36 1.12
C PHE A 185 -1.50 -5.63 0.99
N TYR A 186 -1.28 -6.36 -0.11
CA TYR A 186 -1.97 -7.63 -0.30
C TYR A 186 -1.50 -8.71 0.67
N GLU A 187 -0.19 -8.78 0.87
CA GLU A 187 0.50 -9.73 1.74
C GLU A 187 1.51 -8.96 2.60
N PRO A 188 1.89 -9.49 3.77
CA PRO A 188 2.97 -8.94 4.59
C PRO A 188 4.32 -9.08 3.87
N ASP A 189 5.31 -8.30 4.32
CA ASP A 189 6.64 -8.28 3.70
C ASP A 189 7.33 -9.65 3.77
N ASP A 190 7.08 -10.42 4.83
CA ASP A 190 7.66 -11.77 5.05
C ASP A 190 7.20 -12.81 4.01
N PHE A 191 6.09 -12.57 3.33
CA PHE A 191 5.62 -13.44 2.24
C PHE A 191 6.59 -13.43 1.06
N TYR A 192 7.26 -12.31 0.82
CA TYR A 192 8.15 -12.14 -0.30
C TYR A 192 9.56 -12.63 0.04
N THR A 193 10.09 -13.47 -0.85
CA THR A 193 11.43 -14.01 -0.70
C THR A 193 12.47 -12.97 -1.15
N PRO A 194 13.48 -12.64 -0.33
CA PRO A 194 14.56 -11.75 -0.73
C PRO A 194 15.25 -12.26 -2.00
N LEU A 195 15.64 -11.33 -2.87
CA LEU A 195 16.14 -11.65 -4.19
C LEU A 195 17.38 -12.58 -4.15
N GLU A 196 18.30 -12.33 -3.23
CA GLU A 196 19.52 -13.12 -2.99
C GLU A 196 19.22 -14.58 -2.63
N SER A 197 18.11 -14.83 -1.91
CA SER A 197 17.75 -16.19 -1.49
C SER A 197 17.03 -16.99 -2.59
N LEU A 198 16.32 -16.31 -3.48
CA LEU A 198 15.60 -16.95 -4.59
C LEU A 198 16.51 -17.16 -5.81
N PHE A 199 17.40 -16.20 -6.05
CA PHE A 199 18.39 -16.16 -7.11
C PHE A 199 19.76 -15.86 -6.49
N PRO A 200 20.44 -16.88 -5.94
CA PRO A 200 21.77 -16.68 -5.39
C PRO A 200 22.71 -16.14 -6.47
N PRO A 201 23.58 -15.16 -6.15
CA PRO A 201 24.56 -14.68 -7.10
C PRO A 201 25.46 -15.85 -7.49
N THR A 202 25.59 -16.09 -8.79
CA THR A 202 26.58 -17.04 -9.33
C THR A 202 27.97 -16.49 -9.07
N THR A 203 28.51 -16.70 -7.88
CA THR A 203 29.94 -16.57 -7.62
C THR A 203 30.64 -17.71 -8.38
N PRO A 204 31.71 -17.44 -9.15
CA PRO A 204 32.46 -18.49 -9.87
C PRO A 204 32.89 -19.67 -8.98
N ASP A 205 33.05 -19.45 -7.68
CA ASP A 205 33.53 -20.44 -6.70
C ASP A 205 32.45 -21.44 -6.19
N GLN A 206 31.17 -21.32 -6.58
CA GLN A 206 30.09 -22.17 -6.07
C GLN A 206 29.55 -23.23 -7.04
N GLN A 207 30.02 -23.25 -8.30
CA GLN A 207 29.60 -24.25 -9.29
C GLN A 207 30.07 -25.68 -8.97
N GLU A 208 30.99 -25.86 -8.01
CA GLU A 208 31.46 -27.17 -7.58
C GLU A 208 30.62 -27.76 -6.42
N LYS A 209 29.99 -26.94 -5.56
CA LYS A 209 29.27 -27.44 -4.37
C LYS A 209 27.83 -27.92 -4.64
N GLU A 210 27.19 -27.48 -5.72
CA GLU A 210 25.83 -27.94 -6.07
C GLU A 210 25.80 -29.37 -6.62
N LYS A 211 26.94 -29.96 -7.01
CA LYS A 211 27.00 -31.37 -7.46
C LYS A 211 27.19 -32.36 -6.30
N GLU A 212 27.61 -31.92 -5.13
CA GLU A 212 27.98 -32.81 -4.01
C GLU A 212 26.89 -32.92 -2.92
N SER A 213 25.99 -31.95 -2.83
CA SER A 213 24.88 -31.94 -1.87
C SER A 213 23.68 -32.83 -2.25
N ALA A 214 23.68 -33.43 -3.44
CA ALA A 214 22.66 -34.40 -3.86
C ALA A 214 22.84 -35.81 -3.24
N LYS A 215 23.88 -36.05 -2.42
CA LYS A 215 24.21 -37.39 -1.90
C LYS A 215 24.13 -37.57 -0.38
N ALA A 216 23.80 -36.54 0.41
CA ALA A 216 23.81 -36.66 1.87
C ALA A 216 22.62 -35.96 2.53
N SER A 217 21.53 -36.69 2.77
CA SER A 217 20.51 -36.31 3.76
C SER A 217 19.82 -37.54 4.37
N SER A 218 20.51 -38.15 5.34
CA SER A 218 19.90 -38.96 6.39
C SER A 218 20.43 -38.52 7.76
N SER A 219 19.53 -38.58 8.74
CA SER A 219 19.69 -38.52 10.22
C SER A 219 19.91 -37.17 10.95
N ASP A 220 18.87 -36.88 11.76
CA ASP A 220 18.85 -36.41 13.16
C ASP A 220 19.06 -34.94 13.53
N GLY A 221 18.11 -34.44 14.34
CA GLY A 221 17.92 -33.03 14.67
C GLY A 221 18.43 -32.59 16.05
N LYS A 222 18.81 -31.31 16.11
CA LYS A 222 18.57 -30.41 17.24
C LYS A 222 18.75 -28.96 16.77
N ALA A 223 17.86 -28.08 17.23
CA ALA A 223 17.63 -26.74 16.72
C ALA A 223 18.75 -25.74 17.04
N ASN A 224 19.27 -25.10 15.98
CA ASN A 224 19.52 -23.66 15.80
C ASN A 224 20.20 -23.52 14.45
N VAL A 225 19.41 -23.64 13.38
CA VAL A 225 19.92 -23.65 12.02
C VAL A 225 19.27 -22.48 11.29
N ALA A 226 20.09 -21.49 10.94
CA ALA A 226 19.85 -20.67 9.75
C ALA A 226 19.94 -21.61 8.54
N THR A 227 18.96 -22.49 8.38
CA THR A 227 18.85 -23.36 7.22
C THR A 227 18.49 -22.43 6.09
N THR A 228 19.38 -22.20 5.12
CA THR A 228 19.06 -21.52 3.87
C THR A 228 17.95 -22.33 3.16
N PRO A 229 16.66 -21.94 3.25
CA PRO A 229 15.55 -22.74 2.76
C PRO A 229 15.18 -22.34 1.32
N GLY A 230 16.02 -21.57 0.62
CA GLY A 230 15.62 -20.86 -0.59
C GLY A 230 15.93 -21.56 -1.92
N ALA A 231 16.86 -22.51 -1.96
CA ALA A 231 17.29 -23.08 -3.24
C ALA A 231 16.25 -24.04 -3.84
N ASN A 232 15.62 -24.87 -2.99
CA ASN A 232 14.67 -25.91 -3.40
C ASN A 232 13.20 -25.49 -3.36
N TYR A 233 12.87 -24.42 -2.61
CA TYR A 233 11.50 -23.91 -2.51
C TYR A 233 11.35 -22.66 -3.38
N GLY A 234 10.38 -22.68 -4.30
CA GLY A 234 10.08 -21.53 -5.13
C GLY A 234 9.55 -20.35 -4.30
N GLY A 235 9.60 -19.16 -4.85
CA GLY A 235 9.21 -17.93 -4.15
C GLY A 235 8.80 -16.83 -5.11
N VAL A 236 8.27 -15.76 -4.54
CA VAL A 236 7.95 -14.53 -5.27
C VAL A 236 8.84 -13.44 -4.71
N THR A 237 9.60 -12.77 -5.58
CA THR A 237 10.41 -11.62 -5.20
C THR A 237 9.94 -10.37 -5.94
N VAL A 238 9.96 -9.22 -5.26
CA VAL A 238 9.50 -7.94 -5.81
C VAL A 238 10.66 -6.96 -5.85
N VAL A 239 11.04 -6.60 -7.06
CA VAL A 239 11.99 -5.53 -7.35
C VAL A 239 11.20 -4.22 -7.47
N ARG A 240 11.51 -3.26 -6.60
CA ARG A 240 10.76 -2.01 -6.38
C ARG A 240 11.56 -0.79 -6.85
N GLY A 241 10.88 0.20 -7.39
CA GLY A 241 11.50 1.42 -7.90
C GLY A 241 12.30 1.25 -9.20
N TRP A 242 12.13 0.12 -9.89
CA TRP A 242 12.80 -0.19 -11.15
C TRP A 242 11.80 -0.19 -12.31
N GLN A 243 12.17 0.42 -13.42
CA GLN A 243 11.33 0.45 -14.62
C GLN A 243 11.94 -0.39 -15.75
N VAL A 244 11.09 -1.22 -16.38
CA VAL A 244 11.40 -1.85 -17.67
C VAL A 244 11.06 -0.86 -18.78
N THR A 245 12.04 -0.52 -19.62
CA THR A 245 11.92 0.48 -20.69
C THR A 245 11.58 -0.17 -22.03
N GLN A 246 12.15 -1.34 -22.30
CA GLN A 246 11.98 -2.04 -23.56
C GLN A 246 11.78 -3.54 -23.31
N LEU A 247 10.98 -4.17 -24.16
CA LEU A 247 10.75 -5.61 -24.16
C LEU A 247 10.98 -6.15 -25.57
N ASP A 248 11.95 -7.04 -25.73
CA ASP A 248 12.21 -7.78 -26.96
C ASP A 248 11.55 -9.17 -26.83
N THR A 249 10.43 -9.35 -27.53
CA THR A 249 9.70 -10.62 -27.56
C THR A 249 10.41 -11.70 -28.37
N SER A 250 11.18 -11.33 -29.39
CA SER A 250 11.88 -12.29 -30.25
C SER A 250 13.03 -12.95 -29.49
N LYS A 251 13.79 -12.16 -28.72
CA LYS A 251 14.89 -12.66 -27.88
C LYS A 251 14.46 -13.09 -26.49
N LYS A 252 13.21 -12.81 -26.10
CA LYS A 252 12.67 -12.98 -24.75
C LYS A 252 13.52 -12.26 -23.69
N VAL A 253 13.77 -10.98 -23.93
CA VAL A 253 14.59 -10.12 -23.06
C VAL A 253 13.82 -8.87 -22.65
N ALA A 254 13.84 -8.55 -21.37
CA ALA A 254 13.36 -7.29 -20.83
C ALA A 254 14.56 -6.39 -20.48
N ILE A 255 14.54 -5.14 -20.92
CA ILE A 255 15.61 -4.18 -20.69
C ILE A 255 15.15 -3.18 -19.63
N LEU A 256 15.95 -3.05 -18.57
CA LEU A 256 15.73 -2.10 -17.49
C LEU A 256 16.13 -0.67 -17.89
N GLU A 257 15.77 0.30 -17.06
CA GLU A 257 16.17 1.71 -17.23
C GLU A 257 17.69 1.94 -17.24
N ASP A 258 18.46 1.08 -16.58
CA ASP A 258 19.93 1.12 -16.59
C ASP A 258 20.54 0.44 -17.83
N GLY A 259 19.72 -0.12 -18.73
CA GLY A 259 20.17 -0.90 -19.89
C GLY A 259 20.47 -2.37 -19.59
N LYS A 260 20.37 -2.82 -18.33
CA LYS A 260 20.51 -4.24 -17.97
C LYS A 260 19.41 -5.08 -18.63
N ALA A 261 19.82 -6.17 -19.29
CA ALA A 261 18.94 -7.13 -19.94
C ALA A 261 18.63 -8.32 -19.00
N ILE A 262 17.36 -8.72 -18.95
CA ILE A 262 16.86 -9.87 -18.19
C ILE A 262 16.17 -10.83 -19.15
N HIS A 263 16.70 -12.04 -19.26
CA HIS A 263 16.11 -13.12 -20.04
C HIS A 263 14.96 -13.77 -19.28
N PHE A 264 13.86 -14.07 -19.97
CA PHE A 264 12.70 -14.73 -19.35
C PHE A 264 12.17 -15.91 -20.17
N ASP A 265 11.61 -16.91 -19.50
CA ASP A 265 10.92 -18.02 -20.19
C ASP A 265 9.46 -17.63 -20.52
N LYS A 266 8.75 -17.08 -19.52
CA LYS A 266 7.38 -16.56 -19.61
C LYS A 266 7.32 -15.16 -19.02
N CYS A 267 6.64 -14.24 -19.70
CA CYS A 267 6.46 -12.85 -19.27
C CYS A 267 4.98 -12.45 -19.27
N LEU A 268 4.55 -11.73 -18.22
CA LEU A 268 3.25 -11.07 -18.17
C LEU A 268 3.42 -9.56 -18.04
N LEU A 269 2.71 -8.83 -18.90
CA LEU A 269 2.62 -7.37 -18.86
C LEU A 269 1.43 -6.95 -17.99
N ALA A 270 1.73 -6.31 -16.86
CA ALA A 270 0.78 -5.86 -15.86
C ALA A 270 1.07 -4.42 -15.41
N THR A 271 1.49 -3.56 -16.35
CA THR A 271 1.91 -2.16 -16.12
C THR A 271 0.76 -1.22 -15.72
N GLY A 272 -0.49 -1.69 -15.81
CA GLY A 272 -1.67 -0.91 -15.46
C GLY A 272 -1.84 0.31 -16.38
N ARG A 273 -2.28 1.43 -15.82
CA ARG A 273 -2.46 2.69 -16.55
C ARG A 273 -1.86 3.86 -15.79
N ARG A 274 -1.31 4.82 -16.52
CA ARG A 274 -0.93 6.13 -15.96
C ARG A 274 -2.11 7.11 -16.07
N ARG A 275 -2.24 8.01 -15.10
CA ARG A 275 -3.27 9.06 -15.12
C ARG A 275 -3.03 9.98 -16.32
N LYS A 276 -4.08 10.25 -17.11
CA LYS A 276 -4.02 11.24 -18.20
C LYS A 276 -3.92 12.63 -17.58
N ILE A 277 -2.90 13.39 -17.97
CA ILE A 277 -2.74 14.78 -17.52
C ILE A 277 -3.70 15.65 -18.35
N CYS A 278 -4.59 16.38 -17.68
CA CYS A 278 -5.48 17.33 -18.36
C CYS A 278 -4.64 18.49 -18.92
N PRO A 279 -4.72 18.77 -20.25
CA PRO A 279 -3.88 19.78 -20.90
C PRO A 279 -4.14 21.21 -20.38
N PHE A 280 -5.30 21.46 -19.77
CA PHE A 280 -5.64 22.77 -19.19
C PHE A 280 -4.91 23.05 -17.87
N SER A 281 -4.59 22.01 -17.09
CA SER A 281 -3.92 22.15 -15.78
C SER A 281 -2.48 22.66 -15.89
N SER A 282 -1.77 22.28 -16.97
CA SER A 282 -0.39 22.72 -17.19
C SER A 282 -0.26 24.19 -17.60
N ARG A 283 -1.35 24.78 -18.15
CA ARG A 283 -1.39 26.17 -18.61
C ARG A 283 -1.62 27.15 -17.45
N ILE A 284 -2.51 26.82 -16.50
CA ILE A 284 -2.76 27.64 -15.30
C ILE A 284 -1.55 27.68 -14.36
N LEU A 285 -0.82 26.57 -14.22
CA LEU A 285 0.38 26.53 -13.37
C LEU A 285 1.60 27.26 -13.98
N ARG A 286 1.52 27.70 -15.25
CA ARG A 286 2.56 28.49 -15.93
C ARG A 286 2.31 30.00 -15.94
N GLN A 287 1.07 30.47 -15.67
CA GLN A 287 0.70 31.89 -15.73
C GLN A 287 0.85 32.66 -14.41
N LYS A 288 1.41 32.04 -13.35
CA LYS A 288 1.78 32.73 -12.10
C LYS A 288 3.29 32.89 -11.97
N HIS A 289 3.92 33.46 -12.99
CA HIS A 289 5.28 34.00 -12.93
C HIS A 289 5.30 35.32 -13.68
#